data_AF-A0A428N282-F1
#
_entry.id   AF-A0A428N282-F1
#
_cell.length_a   1.000
_cell.length_b   1.000
_cell.length_c   1.000
_cell.angle_alpha   90.00
_cell.angle_beta   90.00
_cell.angle_gamma   90.00
#
_symmetry.space_group_name_H-M   'P 1'
#
loop_
_entity.id
_entity.type
_entity.pdbx_description
1 polymer ?
#
loop_
_entity_poly.entity_id
_entity_poly.type
_entity_poly.pdbx_seq_one_letter_code
_entity_poly.pdbx_strand_id
1 'polypeptide(L)' 'MYDGRDFSELSMTSKEQWSEEELAHFHECFQQILPYLNQEGAVIYREILEEIKSRPSFQPNQTDWEIRTEF' A
#
# COMPACT_ATOMS: atom_id res chain seq x y z
N MET A 1 7.20 -14.57 -8.89
CA MET A 1 8.05 -13.40 -9.24
C MET A 1 7.09 -12.25 -9.47
N TYR A 2 7.38 -11.08 -8.90
CA TYR A 2 6.61 -9.88 -9.18
C TYR A 2 6.77 -9.53 -10.68
N ASP A 3 5.67 -9.49 -11.42
CA ASP A 3 5.60 -9.17 -12.86
C ASP A 3 4.91 -7.80 -13.07
N GLY A 4 5.01 -6.92 -12.06
CA GLY A 4 4.43 -5.57 -12.11
C GLY A 4 5.42 -4.53 -12.61
N ARG A 5 4.95 -3.29 -12.75
CA ARG A 5 5.77 -2.16 -13.19
C ARG A 5 6.83 -1.80 -12.14
N ASP A 6 7.98 -1.30 -12.59
CA ASP A 6 9.03 -0.84 -11.68
C ASP A 6 8.60 0.39 -10.88
N PHE A 7 9.16 0.56 -9.68
CA PHE A 7 8.84 1.71 -8.81
C PHE A 7 9.05 3.06 -9.52
N SER A 8 10.06 3.18 -10.38
CA SER A 8 10.34 4.41 -11.13
C SER A 8 9.20 4.76 -12.10
N GLU A 9 8.61 3.76 -12.76
CA GLU A 9 7.47 3.94 -13.67
C GLU A 9 6.20 4.26 -12.89
N LEU A 10 6.01 3.57 -11.77
CA LEU A 10 4.88 3.75 -10.87
C LEU A 10 4.93 5.08 -10.10
N SER A 11 6.12 5.60 -9.82
CA SER A 11 6.32 6.91 -9.21
C SER A 11 5.77 8.03 -10.11
N MET A 12 5.92 7.89 -11.43
CA MET A 12 5.38 8.82 -12.44
C MET A 12 3.89 8.63 -12.72
N THR A 13 3.27 7.59 -12.15
CA THR A 13 1.86 7.27 -12.34
C THR A 13 1.06 7.60 -11.07
N SER A 14 -0.20 8.04 -11.20
CA SER A 14 -1.08 8.22 -10.03
C SER A 14 -1.26 6.90 -9.28
N LYS A 15 -1.31 6.96 -7.94
CA LYS A 15 -1.47 5.76 -7.08
C LYS A 15 -2.83 5.08 -7.28
N GLU A 16 -3.81 5.84 -7.74
CA GLU A 16 -5.12 5.34 -8.16
C GLU A 16 -5.04 4.34 -9.33
N GLN A 17 -4.01 4.43 -10.17
CA GLN A 17 -3.80 3.54 -11.32
C GLN A 17 -2.88 2.36 -11.01
N TRP A 18 -2.43 2.22 -9.77
CA TRP A 18 -1.63 1.06 -9.37
C TRP A 18 -2.55 -0.15 -9.26
N SER A 19 -2.08 -1.33 -9.60
CA SER A 19 -2.79 -2.58 -9.35
C SER A 19 -2.64 -2.99 -7.88
N GLU A 20 -3.54 -3.83 -7.40
CA GLU A 20 -3.53 -4.29 -6.01
C GLU A 20 -2.26 -5.09 -5.67
N GLU A 21 -1.80 -5.91 -6.61
CA GLU A 21 -0.54 -6.65 -6.49
C GLU A 21 0.67 -5.72 -6.37
N GLU A 22 0.67 -4.60 -7.10
CA GLU A 22 1.73 -3.58 -7.03
C GLU A 22 1.70 -2.87 -5.68
N LEU A 23 0.53 -2.44 -5.21
CA LEU A 23 0.38 -1.82 -3.89
C LEU A 23 0.81 -2.76 -2.75
N ALA A 24 0.42 -4.03 -2.80
CA ALA A 24 0.82 -5.02 -1.79
C ALA A 24 2.33 -5.28 -1.81
N HIS A 25 2.92 -5.42 -3.00
CA HIS A 25 4.36 -5.63 -3.15
C HIS A 25 5.16 -4.46 -2.58
N PHE A 26 4.83 -3.22 -2.98
CA PHE A 26 5.53 -2.04 -2.47
C PHE A 26 5.24 -1.80 -1.00
N HIS A 27 4.03 -2.07 -0.50
CA HIS A 27 3.75 -1.98 0.92
C HIS A 27 4.70 -2.86 1.75
N GLU A 28 4.91 -4.12 1.34
CA GLU A 28 5.84 -5.04 2.01
C GLU A 28 7.30 -4.55 1.91
N CYS A 29 7.74 -4.13 0.72
CA CYS A 29 9.09 -3.59 0.53
C CYS A 29 9.34 -2.36 1.41
N PHE A 30 8.39 -1.40 1.42
CA PHE A 30 8.49 -0.20 2.24
C PHE A 30 8.43 -0.51 3.74
N GLN A 31 7.66 -1.50 4.19
CA GLN A 31 7.67 -1.94 5.59
C GLN A 31 9.04 -2.43 6.04
N GLN A 32 9.77 -3.13 5.18
CA GLN A 32 11.11 -3.64 5.51
C GLN A 32 12.15 -2.52 5.61
N ILE A 33 12.04 -1.49 4.77
CA ILE A 33 12.98 -0.35 4.74
C ILE A 33 12.51 0.85 5.56
N LEU A 34 11.32 0.79 6.16
CA LEU A 34 10.67 1.85 6.94
C LEU A 34 11.59 2.53 7.97
N PRO A 35 12.39 1.80 8.78
CA PRO A 35 13.27 2.46 9.76
C PRO A 35 14.43 3.23 9.14
N TYR A 36 14.73 3.01 7.86
CA TYR A 36 15.83 3.65 7.12
C TYR A 36 15.33 4.68 6.10
N LEU A 37 14.02 4.91 6.06
CA LEU A 37 13.39 5.75 5.08
C LEU A 37 13.57 7.22 5.46
N ASN A 38 13.90 8.06 4.48
CA ASN A 38 13.96 9.50 4.66
C ASN A 38 12.54 10.12 4.65
N GLN A 39 12.45 11.42 4.90
CA GLN A 39 11.16 12.13 4.93
C GLN A 39 10.39 12.02 3.62
N GLU A 40 11.08 12.03 2.46
CA GLU A 40 10.45 11.87 1.14
C GLU A 40 9.86 10.47 0.95
N GLY A 41 10.61 9.42 1.29
CA GLY A 41 10.11 8.06 1.21
C GLY A 41 8.95 7.82 2.18
N ALA A 42 8.98 8.44 3.36
CA ALA A 42 7.87 8.34 4.33
C ALA A 42 6.57 8.97 3.80
N VAL A 43 6.66 10.05 3.01
CA VAL A 43 5.50 10.63 2.31
C VAL A 43 4.96 9.65 1.28
N ILE A 44 5.82 9.09 0.43
CA ILE A 44 5.39 8.12 -0.60
C ILE A 44 4.73 6.90 0.04
N TYR A 45 5.31 6.37 1.11
CA TYR A 45 4.73 5.24 1.84
C TYR A 45 3.35 5.58 2.40
N ARG A 46 3.16 6.82 2.88
CA ARG A 46 1.86 7.27 3.39
C ARG A 46 0.82 7.35 2.28
N GLU A 47 1.17 7.84 1.09
CA GLU A 47 0.26 7.85 -0.06
C GLU A 47 -0.14 6.42 -0.48
N ILE A 48 0.80 5.48 -0.47
CA ILE A 48 0.51 4.05 -0.71
C ILE A 48 -0.48 3.51 0.32
N LEU A 49 -0.29 3.84 1.61
CA LEU A 49 -1.22 3.43 2.67
C LEU A 49 -2.60 4.05 2.52
N GLU A 50 -2.70 5.31 2.11
CA GLU A 50 -3.98 5.98 1.87
C GLU A 50 -4.71 5.36 0.69
N GLU A 51 -3.99 5.02 -0.38
CA GLU A 51 -4.53 4.31 -1.54
C GLU A 51 -5.04 2.91 -1.16
N ILE A 52 -4.27 2.14 -0.40
CA ILE A 52 -4.68 0.81 0.10
C ILE A 52 -5.94 0.93 0.97
N LYS A 53 -6.03 1.96 1.83
CA LYS A 53 -7.22 2.19 2.68
C LYS A 53 -8.43 2.64 1.87
N SER A 54 -8.22 3.43 0.83
CA SER A 54 -9.29 3.94 -0.05
C SER A 54 -9.96 2.81 -0.83
N ARG A 55 -9.22 1.74 -1.15
CA ARG A 55 -9.71 0.62 -1.95
C ARG A 55 -10.58 -0.35 -1.14
N PRO A 56 -11.80 -0.65 -1.60
CA PRO A 56 -12.70 -1.57 -0.92
C PRO A 56 -12.23 -3.02 -0.98
N SER A 57 -11.32 -3.36 -1.90
CA SER A 57 -10.78 -4.72 -2.06
C SER A 57 -9.75 -5.10 -1.00
N PHE A 58 -9.08 -4.12 -0.38
CA PHE A 58 -8.22 -4.31 0.79
C PHE A 58 -8.98 -4.22 2.11
N GLN A 59 -10.24 -3.80 2.08
CA GLN A 59 -11.11 -3.86 3.24
C GLN A 59 -11.79 -5.23 3.23
N PRO A 60 -11.38 -6.18 4.11
CA PRO A 60 -12.20 -7.36 4.31
C PRO A 60 -13.58 -6.85 4.71
N ASN A 61 -14.60 -7.41 4.06
CA ASN A 61 -16.01 -7.11 4.20
C ASN A 61 -16.31 -6.51 5.60
N GLN A 62 -17.02 -5.38 5.64
CA GLN A 62 -17.28 -4.52 6.80
C GLN A 62 -17.78 -5.25 8.08
N THR A 63 -17.99 -6.55 8.02
CA THR A 63 -18.35 -7.48 9.08
C THR A 63 -17.15 -8.02 9.87
N ASP A 64 -15.93 -8.08 9.32
CA ASP A 64 -14.77 -8.70 10.00
C ASP A 64 -14.09 -7.76 11.01
N TRP A 65 -14.12 -6.44 10.77
CA TRP A 65 -13.53 -5.46 11.68
C TRP A 65 -14.35 -5.23 12.96
N GLU A 66 -15.66 -5.50 12.95
CA GLU A 66 -16.51 -5.40 14.16
C GLU A 66 -16.28 -6.56 15.12
N ILE A 67 -16.14 -7.79 14.60
CA ILE A 67 -15.95 -9.00 15.42
C ILE A 67 -14.62 -8.97 16.20
N ARG A 68 -13.60 -8.27 15.70
CA ARG A 68 -12.28 -8.22 16.33
C ARG A 68 -12.14 -7.15 17.41
N THR A 69 -13.14 -6.30 17.61
CA THR A 69 -13.14 -5.24 18.64
C THR A 69 -13.93 -5.58 19.91
N GLU A 70 -14.51 -6.78 19.98
CA GLU A 70 -15.18 -7.29 21.19
C GLU A 70 -14.44 -8.50 21.77
N PHE A 71 -13.25 -8.33 22.36
CA PHE A 71 -12.69 -9.25 23.38
C PHE A 71 -11.65 -8.55 24.27
#